data_AF-A0A532EDE4-F1
#
_entry.id   AF-A0A532EDE4-F1
#
_cell.length_a   1.000
_cell.length_b   1.000
_cell.length_c   1.000
_cell.angle_alpha   90.00
_cell.angle_beta   90.00
_cell.angle_gamma   90.00
#
_symmetry.space_group_name_H-M   'P 1'
#
loop_
_entity.id
_entity.type
_entity.pdbx_description
1 polymer ?
#
loop_
_entity_poly.entity_id
_entity_poly.type
_entity_poly.pdbx_seq_one_letter_code
_entity_poly.pdbx_strand_id
1 'polypeptide(L)'
;MKNLSVSSWNRRSARKAATRRRRAAGRKASIDSVRRAGGPFIAVNCGAVSRELLESELFGYEKGAFTGAAQAKPGLIAAAEGGSLFLDEIGEMPGPMQVSLLRFLDRKEYRPVGSTRTLRADVRIICATNRDIQELVLQGRFRDDLLYRINTVTLHVPPLRERPEDLAVLADHILHHLRIPGTATRTLSPEALAHLATYRWPGNVRELRNVIERIVLMSPNSGPITSEEVLQVLPRAASASSPDDRSHLPLDEIERLHIQLVLESSGGNKTKAAQTLRVDYKTLLAKLKKYEGGG
;
A
#
# COMPACT_ATOMS: atom_id res chain seq x y z
N MET A 1 -1.42 15.42 6.16
CA MET A 1 -2.70 15.95 6.68
C MET A 1 -3.86 15.21 6.00
N LYS A 2 -4.76 14.66 6.83
CA LYS A 2 -6.14 14.19 6.57
C LYS A 2 -6.39 13.00 5.64
N ASN A 3 -6.82 11.91 6.29
CA ASN A 3 -7.86 10.91 5.99
C ASN A 3 -8.12 10.52 4.54
N LEU A 4 -8.20 9.20 4.27
CA LEU A 4 -9.20 8.63 3.37
C LEU A 4 -9.32 7.10 3.58
N SER A 5 -10.40 6.75 4.27
CA SER A 5 -11.03 5.44 4.38
C SER A 5 -11.19 4.76 3.01
N VAL A 6 -10.78 3.49 2.90
CA VAL A 6 -11.11 2.62 1.76
C VAL A 6 -12.18 1.63 2.20
N SER A 7 -13.43 2.11 2.24
CA SER A 7 -14.62 1.27 2.23
C SER A 7 -15.07 1.03 0.79
N SER A 8 -14.27 0.35 -0.03
CA SER A 8 -14.72 -0.13 -1.36
C SER A 8 -13.87 -1.26 -1.96
N TRP A 9 -13.36 -2.19 -1.14
CA TRP A 9 -12.92 -3.48 -1.67
C TRP A 9 -14.14 -4.38 -1.87
N ASN A 10 -14.61 -4.45 -3.11
CA ASN A 10 -15.80 -5.20 -3.51
C ASN A 10 -15.67 -6.68 -3.11
N ARG A 11 -16.70 -7.20 -2.40
CA ARG A 11 -16.81 -8.57 -1.85
C ARG A 11 -16.48 -9.70 -2.86
N ARG A 12 -16.59 -9.43 -4.17
CA ARG A 12 -16.27 -10.37 -5.24
C ARG A 12 -14.78 -10.43 -5.60
N SER A 13 -14.04 -9.34 -5.46
CA SER A 13 -12.61 -9.27 -5.81
C SER A 13 -11.73 -9.93 -4.75
N ALA A 14 -12.08 -9.77 -3.47
CA ALA A 14 -11.47 -10.53 -2.37
C ALA A 14 -11.69 -12.05 -2.52
N ARG A 15 -12.91 -12.46 -2.90
CA ARG A 15 -13.22 -13.88 -3.19
C ARG A 15 -12.42 -14.42 -4.38
N LYS A 16 -12.26 -13.66 -5.47
CA LYS A 16 -11.48 -14.10 -6.65
C LYS A 16 -9.98 -14.16 -6.38
N ALA A 17 -9.41 -13.20 -5.63
CA ALA A 17 -8.01 -13.22 -5.22
C ALA A 17 -7.68 -14.44 -4.32
N ALA A 18 -8.59 -14.79 -3.41
CA ALA A 18 -8.49 -16.00 -2.58
C ALA A 18 -8.62 -17.31 -3.38
N THR A 19 -9.28 -17.29 -4.55
CA THR A 19 -9.55 -18.50 -5.34
C THR A 19 -8.39 -18.86 -6.28
N ARG A 20 -7.60 -17.89 -6.76
CA ARG A 20 -6.50 -18.13 -7.72
C ARG A 20 -5.20 -18.66 -7.10
N ARG A 21 -5.01 -18.57 -5.77
CA ARG A 21 -3.79 -19.05 -5.06
C ARG A 21 -4.00 -20.33 -4.22
N ARG A 22 -4.98 -21.16 -4.61
CA ARG A 22 -5.32 -22.45 -3.96
C ARG A 22 -4.25 -23.57 -4.08
N ARG A 23 -3.10 -23.34 -4.74
CA ARG A 23 -2.09 -24.39 -4.97
C ARG A 23 -0.89 -24.40 -4.00
N ALA A 24 -0.73 -23.41 -3.12
CA ALA A 24 0.49 -23.31 -2.28
C ALA A 24 0.29 -23.45 -0.76
N ALA A 25 -0.95 -23.38 -0.23
CA ALA A 25 -1.20 -23.46 1.21
C ALA A 25 -1.88 -24.79 1.58
N GLY A 26 -1.24 -25.57 2.45
CA GLY A 26 -1.52 -26.99 2.71
C GLY A 26 -2.96 -27.37 3.10
N ARG A 27 -3.24 -28.67 2.96
CA ARG A 27 -4.55 -29.37 3.08
C ARG A 27 -5.40 -29.06 4.33
N LYS A 28 -4.84 -28.44 5.37
CA LYS A 28 -5.56 -28.06 6.60
C LYS A 28 -6.23 -26.68 6.50
N ALA A 29 -5.65 -25.75 5.73
CA ALA A 29 -6.23 -24.43 5.47
C ALA A 29 -7.46 -24.50 4.54
N SER A 30 -7.54 -25.54 3.70
CA SER A 30 -8.63 -25.71 2.73
C SER A 30 -9.93 -26.20 3.37
N ILE A 31 -9.90 -27.09 4.36
CA ILE A 31 -11.10 -27.69 4.97
C ILE A 31 -11.92 -26.64 5.74
N ASP A 32 -11.25 -25.82 6.53
CA ASP A 32 -11.91 -24.80 7.36
C ASP A 32 -12.43 -23.62 6.52
N SER A 33 -11.76 -23.33 5.40
CA SER A 33 -12.24 -22.35 4.41
C SER A 33 -13.50 -22.77 3.68
N VAL A 34 -13.76 -24.08 3.54
CA VAL A 34 -14.98 -24.62 2.93
C VAL A 34 -16.16 -24.56 3.91
N ARG A 35 -15.93 -24.90 5.19
CA ARG A 35 -16.97 -24.80 6.23
C ARG A 35 -17.46 -23.37 6.47
N ARG A 36 -16.54 -22.39 6.45
CA ARG A 36 -16.88 -20.97 6.70
C ARG A 36 -17.18 -20.16 5.43
N ALA A 37 -17.20 -20.78 4.24
CA ALA A 37 -17.46 -20.09 2.96
C ALA A 37 -18.87 -19.48 2.85
N GLY A 38 -19.84 -20.06 3.59
CA GLY A 38 -21.21 -19.55 3.71
C GLY A 38 -21.44 -18.59 4.86
N GLY A 39 -20.46 -18.42 5.77
CA GLY A 39 -20.58 -17.56 6.94
C GLY A 39 -20.33 -16.07 6.66
N PRO A 40 -20.61 -15.18 7.63
CA PRO A 40 -20.36 -13.75 7.50
C PRO A 40 -18.87 -13.47 7.27
N PHE A 41 -18.57 -12.48 6.42
CA PHE A 41 -17.23 -11.93 6.27
C PHE A 41 -17.29 -10.45 6.62
N ILE A 42 -16.72 -10.10 7.76
CA ILE A 42 -16.73 -8.74 8.30
C ILE A 42 -15.30 -8.19 8.23
N ALA A 43 -15.14 -6.96 7.76
CA ALA A 43 -13.86 -6.28 7.67
C ALA A 43 -13.89 -5.00 8.48
N VAL A 44 -12.85 -4.75 9.26
CA VAL A 44 -12.64 -3.52 10.03
C VAL A 44 -11.20 -3.07 9.86
N ASN A 45 -11.00 -1.77 9.71
CA ASN A 45 -9.69 -1.15 9.67
C ASN A 45 -9.41 -0.50 11.03
N CYS A 46 -8.34 -0.97 11.69
CA CYS A 46 -7.98 -0.56 13.04
C CYS A 46 -7.40 0.86 13.12
N GLY A 47 -6.88 1.41 12.00
CA GLY A 47 -6.37 2.78 11.92
C GLY A 47 -7.44 3.83 11.62
N ALA A 48 -8.58 3.44 11.05
CA ALA A 48 -9.65 4.36 10.64
C ALA A 48 -10.63 4.72 11.76
N VAL A 49 -10.69 3.93 12.84
CA VAL A 49 -11.63 4.10 13.96
C VAL A 49 -10.90 4.68 15.17
N SER A 50 -11.55 5.55 15.94
CA SER A 50 -10.95 6.03 17.20
C SER A 50 -10.75 4.87 18.18
N ARG A 51 -9.74 4.98 19.05
CA ARG A 51 -9.36 3.88 19.96
C ARG A 51 -10.52 3.41 20.84
N GLU A 52 -11.31 4.36 21.35
CA GLU A 52 -12.47 4.11 22.22
C GLU A 52 -13.63 3.44 21.47
N LEU A 53 -13.85 3.83 20.21
CA LEU A 53 -14.88 3.22 19.38
C LEU A 53 -14.47 1.84 18.87
N LEU A 54 -13.18 1.60 18.65
CA LEU A 54 -12.70 0.33 18.12
C LEU A 54 -12.99 -0.82 19.10
N GLU A 55 -12.82 -0.60 20.40
CA GLU A 55 -13.12 -1.63 21.43
C GLU A 55 -14.61 -1.97 21.48
N SER A 56 -15.45 -0.93 21.55
CA SER A 56 -16.91 -1.09 21.60
C SER A 56 -17.48 -1.66 20.29
N GLU A 57 -16.90 -1.34 19.13
CA GLU A 57 -17.27 -1.96 17.85
C GLU A 57 -16.84 -3.43 17.80
N LEU A 58 -15.60 -3.77 18.16
CA LEU A 58 -15.11 -5.16 18.07
C LEU A 58 -15.80 -6.11 19.05
N PHE A 59 -15.91 -5.71 20.32
CA PHE A 59 -16.40 -6.58 21.40
C PHE A 59 -17.87 -6.34 21.76
N GLY A 60 -18.45 -5.23 21.32
CA GLY A 60 -19.78 -4.79 21.74
C GLY A 60 -19.75 -4.11 23.10
N TYR A 61 -20.91 -3.63 23.54
CA TYR A 61 -21.05 -2.98 24.84
C TYR A 61 -22.43 -3.21 25.44
N GLU A 62 -22.50 -3.18 26.77
CA GLU A 62 -23.76 -3.21 27.51
C GLU A 62 -24.34 -1.81 27.74
N LYS A 63 -25.62 -1.75 28.09
CA LYS A 63 -26.30 -0.50 28.45
C LYS A 63 -25.57 0.15 29.63
N GLY A 64 -25.23 1.42 29.51
CA GLY A 64 -24.53 2.18 30.55
C GLY A 64 -23.01 1.98 30.60
N ALA A 65 -22.40 1.31 29.62
CA ALA A 65 -20.96 1.11 29.58
C ALA A 65 -20.14 2.42 29.45
N PHE A 66 -20.70 3.44 28.79
CA PHE A 66 -20.12 4.78 28.64
C PHE A 66 -21.22 5.82 28.38
N THR A 67 -20.86 7.11 28.43
CA THR A 67 -21.78 8.22 28.12
C THR A 67 -22.29 8.12 26.68
N GLY A 68 -23.57 7.80 26.51
CA GLY A 68 -24.19 7.54 25.20
C GLY A 68 -24.57 6.09 24.93
N ALA A 69 -24.19 5.15 25.81
CA ALA A 69 -24.59 3.74 25.73
C ALA A 69 -26.04 3.50 26.20
N ALA A 70 -27.02 4.09 25.51
CA ALA A 70 -28.44 4.01 25.86
C ALA A 70 -29.02 2.59 25.71
N GLN A 71 -28.47 1.79 24.79
CA GLN A 71 -28.84 0.40 24.52
C GLN A 71 -27.58 -0.45 24.37
N ALA A 72 -27.68 -1.75 24.67
CA ALA A 72 -26.59 -2.68 24.40
C ALA A 72 -26.47 -2.94 22.89
N LYS A 73 -25.24 -3.08 22.39
CA LYS A 73 -24.97 -3.37 20.97
C LYS A 73 -24.00 -4.56 20.87
N PRO A 74 -24.32 -5.60 20.08
CA PRO A 74 -23.38 -6.69 19.82
C PRO A 74 -22.19 -6.20 18.98
N GLY A 75 -21.01 -6.71 19.29
CA GLY A 75 -19.77 -6.37 18.57
C GLY A 75 -19.59 -7.12 17.26
N LEU A 76 -18.58 -6.72 16.49
CA LEU A 76 -18.19 -7.36 15.23
C LEU A 76 -17.78 -8.83 15.39
N ILE A 77 -17.22 -9.21 16.54
CA ILE A 77 -16.92 -10.62 16.83
C ILE A 77 -18.21 -11.45 16.88
N ALA A 78 -19.25 -10.96 17.55
CA ALA A 78 -20.55 -11.63 17.61
C ALA A 78 -21.20 -11.71 16.22
N ALA A 79 -21.12 -10.61 15.45
CA ALA A 79 -21.65 -10.55 14.09
C ALA A 79 -20.90 -11.46 13.10
N ALA A 80 -19.65 -11.82 13.39
CA ALA A 80 -18.80 -12.68 12.56
C ALA A 80 -18.89 -14.17 12.93
N GLU A 81 -19.79 -14.55 13.84
CA GLU A 81 -19.95 -15.93 14.32
C GLU A 81 -20.13 -16.94 13.17
N GLY A 82 -19.37 -18.04 13.21
CA GLY A 82 -19.35 -19.06 12.14
C GLY A 82 -18.69 -18.59 10.84
N GLY A 83 -18.12 -17.40 10.82
CA GLY A 83 -17.56 -16.72 9.66
C GLY A 83 -16.11 -16.29 9.83
N SER A 84 -15.77 -15.13 9.25
CA SER A 84 -14.42 -14.56 9.30
C SER A 84 -14.45 -13.06 9.60
N LEU A 85 -13.51 -12.62 10.43
CA LEU A 85 -13.25 -11.23 10.75
C LEU A 85 -11.88 -10.84 10.20
N PHE A 86 -11.87 -9.85 9.31
CA PHE A 86 -10.67 -9.26 8.72
C PHE A 86 -10.29 -7.99 9.46
N LEU A 87 -9.09 -7.99 10.05
CA LEU A 87 -8.50 -6.87 10.79
C LEU A 87 -7.42 -6.23 9.93
N ASP A 88 -7.76 -5.10 9.29
CA ASP A 88 -6.81 -4.32 8.52
C ASP A 88 -6.04 -3.33 9.42
N GLU A 89 -4.79 -3.07 9.06
CA GLU A 89 -3.87 -2.24 9.84
C GLU A 89 -3.74 -2.67 11.32
N ILE A 90 -3.57 -3.98 11.58
CA ILE A 90 -3.49 -4.53 12.95
C ILE A 90 -2.39 -3.88 13.81
N GLY A 91 -1.33 -3.35 13.19
CA GLY A 91 -0.26 -2.62 13.86
C GLY A 91 -0.67 -1.28 14.48
N GLU A 92 -1.86 -0.75 14.16
CA GLU A 92 -2.44 0.44 14.81
C GLU A 92 -3.29 0.09 16.03
N MET A 93 -3.51 -1.20 16.32
CA MET A 93 -4.37 -1.65 17.41
C MET A 93 -3.82 -1.19 18.79
N PRO A 94 -4.65 -0.54 19.63
CA PRO A 94 -4.23 -0.14 20.97
C PRO A 94 -3.84 -1.32 21.86
N GLY A 95 -2.87 -1.12 22.76
CA GLY A 95 -2.35 -2.15 23.67
C GLY A 95 -3.42 -2.93 24.46
N PRO A 96 -4.41 -2.27 25.10
CA PRO A 96 -5.48 -2.99 25.81
C PRO A 96 -6.28 -3.93 24.88
N MET A 97 -6.49 -3.52 23.64
CA MET A 97 -7.20 -4.32 22.65
C MET A 97 -6.37 -5.52 22.17
N GLN A 98 -5.04 -5.39 22.12
CA GLN A 98 -4.15 -6.51 21.82
C GLN A 98 -4.31 -7.64 22.85
N VAL A 99 -4.48 -7.30 24.14
CA VAL A 99 -4.74 -8.27 25.22
C VAL A 99 -6.09 -8.96 25.04
N SER A 100 -7.15 -8.19 24.74
CA SER A 100 -8.48 -8.74 24.50
C SER A 100 -8.53 -9.63 23.26
N LEU A 101 -7.83 -9.24 22.19
CA LEU A 101 -7.71 -10.05 20.97
C LEU A 101 -6.92 -11.34 21.22
N LEU A 102 -5.82 -11.30 21.97
CA LEU A 102 -5.06 -12.49 22.37
C LEU A 102 -5.95 -13.47 23.14
N ARG A 103 -6.69 -12.98 24.14
CA ARG A 103 -7.66 -13.81 24.90
C ARG A 103 -8.69 -14.47 23.97
N PHE A 104 -9.19 -13.73 22.98
CA PHE A 104 -10.12 -14.26 21.99
C PHE A 104 -9.47 -15.35 21.12
N LEU A 105 -8.24 -15.13 20.64
CA LEU A 105 -7.52 -16.10 19.81
C LEU A 105 -7.20 -17.40 20.56
N ASP A 106 -6.94 -17.32 21.86
CA ASP A 106 -6.58 -18.48 22.68
C ASP A 106 -7.79 -19.26 23.18
N ARG A 107 -8.81 -18.55 23.67
CA ARG A 107 -9.95 -19.17 24.39
C ARG A 107 -11.27 -19.11 23.64
N LYS A 108 -11.33 -18.43 22.49
CA LYS A 108 -12.59 -18.10 21.78
C LYS A 108 -13.58 -17.33 22.65
N GLU A 109 -13.05 -16.61 23.64
CA GLU A 109 -13.82 -15.88 24.64
C GLU A 109 -13.58 -14.38 24.50
N TYR A 110 -14.64 -13.60 24.64
CA TYR A 110 -14.59 -12.15 24.66
C TYR A 110 -15.59 -11.58 25.66
N ARG A 111 -15.43 -10.31 26.02
CA ARG A 111 -16.27 -9.61 26.98
C ARG A 111 -16.68 -8.25 26.40
N PRO A 112 -17.99 -7.96 26.26
CA PRO A 112 -18.44 -6.64 25.88
C PRO A 112 -18.01 -5.58 26.89
N VAL A 113 -17.79 -4.36 26.43
CA VAL A 113 -17.45 -3.23 27.30
C VAL A 113 -18.56 -3.00 28.32
N GLY A 114 -18.18 -2.85 29.59
CA GLY A 114 -19.12 -2.68 30.71
C GLY A 114 -19.80 -3.98 31.19
N SER A 115 -19.60 -5.11 30.51
CA SER A 115 -20.14 -6.41 30.94
C SER A 115 -19.19 -7.13 31.89
N THR A 116 -19.72 -7.88 32.85
CA THR A 116 -18.95 -8.86 33.64
C THR A 116 -19.01 -10.26 33.02
N ARG A 117 -19.90 -10.48 32.04
CA ARG A 117 -20.15 -11.79 31.44
C ARG A 117 -19.14 -12.06 30.31
N THR A 118 -18.64 -13.30 30.30
CA THR A 118 -17.79 -13.79 29.20
C THR A 118 -18.68 -14.46 28.17
N LEU A 119 -18.50 -14.10 26.90
CA LEU A 119 -19.18 -14.68 25.75
C LEU A 119 -18.19 -15.51 24.92
N ARG A 120 -18.70 -16.44 24.13
CA ARG A 120 -17.91 -17.27 23.21
C ARG A 120 -18.34 -17.07 21.78
N ALA A 121 -17.38 -17.09 20.86
CA ALA A 121 -17.62 -17.01 19.43
C ALA A 121 -16.56 -17.78 18.63
N ASP A 122 -16.97 -18.58 17.64
CA ASP A 122 -16.06 -19.24 16.70
C ASP A 122 -15.92 -18.43 15.41
N VAL A 123 -14.92 -17.54 15.41
CA VAL A 123 -14.58 -16.69 14.28
C VAL A 123 -13.16 -16.98 13.79
N ARG A 124 -13.00 -17.04 12.47
CA ARG A 124 -11.68 -17.02 11.83
C ARG A 124 -11.15 -15.59 11.77
N ILE A 125 -9.99 -15.34 12.36
CA ILE A 125 -9.31 -14.05 12.27
C ILE A 125 -8.36 -14.05 11.07
N ILE A 126 -8.37 -12.97 10.31
CA ILE A 126 -7.43 -12.69 9.23
C ILE A 126 -6.90 -11.28 9.45
N CYS A 127 -5.58 -11.11 9.57
CA CYS A 127 -4.99 -9.79 9.83
C CYS A 127 -4.18 -9.31 8.61
N ALA A 128 -4.11 -8.00 8.43
CA ALA A 128 -3.21 -7.35 7.48
C ALA A 128 -2.56 -6.12 8.13
N THR A 129 -1.35 -5.79 7.66
CA THR A 129 -0.67 -4.54 8.02
C THR A 129 0.37 -4.20 6.96
N ASN A 130 0.69 -2.91 6.86
CA ASN A 130 1.78 -2.36 6.06
C ASN A 130 3.03 -2.02 6.89
N ARG A 131 2.97 -2.17 8.23
CA ARG A 131 4.08 -1.90 9.13
C ARG A 131 4.88 -3.17 9.41
N ASP A 132 6.16 -3.00 9.72
CA ASP A 132 6.97 -4.09 10.27
C ASP A 132 6.53 -4.37 11.71
N ILE A 133 5.83 -5.49 11.92
CA ILE A 133 5.36 -5.87 13.26
C ILE A 133 6.54 -6.21 14.18
N GLN A 134 7.63 -6.76 13.65
CA GLN A 134 8.80 -7.08 14.47
C GLN A 134 9.39 -5.81 15.07
N GLU A 135 9.51 -4.75 14.27
CA GLU A 135 9.96 -3.44 14.75
C GLU A 135 8.99 -2.87 15.80
N LEU A 136 7.67 -3.01 15.60
CA LEU A 136 6.68 -2.57 16.59
C LEU A 136 6.78 -3.33 17.92
N VAL A 137 7.15 -4.62 17.89
CA VAL A 137 7.42 -5.40 19.10
C VAL A 137 8.65 -4.89 19.81
N LEU A 138 9.75 -4.64 19.08
CA LEU A 138 10.98 -4.08 19.65
C LEU A 138 10.75 -2.69 20.29
N GLN A 139 9.85 -1.89 19.73
CA GLN A 139 9.45 -0.59 20.27
C GLN A 139 8.44 -0.68 21.44
N GLY A 140 8.02 -1.88 21.85
CA GLY A 140 7.01 -2.08 22.89
C GLY A 140 5.59 -1.61 22.51
N ARG A 141 5.34 -1.38 21.22
CA ARG A 141 4.05 -0.92 20.68
C ARG A 141 3.13 -2.07 20.28
N PHE A 142 3.70 -3.25 20.09
CA PHE A 142 2.97 -4.47 19.80
C PHE A 142 3.44 -5.58 20.73
N ARG A 143 2.52 -6.43 21.20
CA ARG A 143 2.88 -7.53 22.08
C ARG A 143 3.47 -8.71 21.31
N ASP A 144 4.54 -9.27 21.85
CA ASP A 144 5.21 -10.44 21.32
C ASP A 144 4.28 -11.67 21.30
N ASP A 145 3.55 -11.90 22.39
CA ASP A 145 2.58 -12.99 22.54
C ASP A 145 1.49 -13.00 21.45
N LEU A 146 0.93 -11.83 21.14
CA LEU A 146 -0.05 -11.66 20.08
C LEU A 146 0.57 -11.92 18.70
N LEU A 147 1.79 -11.44 18.45
CA LEU A 147 2.51 -11.68 17.20
C LEU A 147 2.69 -13.19 16.98
N TYR A 148 3.16 -13.93 17.98
CA TYR A 148 3.31 -15.39 17.88
C TYR A 148 1.98 -16.07 17.54
N ARG A 149 0.86 -15.57 18.07
CA ARG A 149 -0.45 -16.16 17.83
C ARG A 149 -0.98 -15.92 16.41
N ILE A 150 -0.79 -14.72 15.88
CA ILE A 150 -1.28 -14.35 14.54
C ILE A 150 -0.34 -14.79 13.41
N ASN A 151 0.96 -14.92 13.67
CA ASN A 151 1.99 -15.28 12.69
C ASN A 151 2.04 -16.78 12.35
N THR A 152 0.90 -17.48 12.46
CA THR A 152 0.83 -18.93 12.16
C THR A 152 0.97 -19.18 10.65
N VAL A 153 0.39 -18.31 9.81
CA VAL A 153 0.52 -18.36 8.35
C VAL A 153 0.65 -16.94 7.83
N THR A 154 1.82 -16.61 7.30
CA THR A 154 2.11 -15.26 6.80
C THR A 154 2.22 -15.26 5.29
N LEU A 155 1.50 -14.32 4.66
CA LEU A 155 1.49 -14.14 3.21
C LEU A 155 2.09 -12.78 2.90
N HIS A 156 3.31 -12.77 2.38
CA HIS A 156 3.91 -11.55 1.86
C HIS A 156 3.24 -11.17 0.53
N VAL A 157 2.76 -9.93 0.46
CA VAL A 157 2.13 -9.37 -0.74
C VAL A 157 3.13 -8.37 -1.34
N PRO A 158 3.89 -8.75 -2.38
CA PRO A 158 4.91 -7.87 -2.93
C PRO A 158 4.29 -6.62 -3.56
N PRO A 159 4.96 -5.47 -3.53
CA PRO A 159 4.50 -4.28 -4.22
C PRO A 159 4.49 -4.49 -5.74
N LEU A 160 3.73 -3.66 -6.46
CA LEU A 160 3.48 -3.77 -7.89
C LEU A 160 4.76 -3.64 -8.73
N ARG A 161 5.75 -2.88 -8.24
CA ARG A 161 7.09 -2.77 -8.84
C ARG A 161 7.86 -4.09 -8.93
N GLU A 162 7.56 -5.05 -8.06
CA GLU A 162 8.19 -6.39 -8.03
C GLU A 162 7.42 -7.41 -8.86
N ARG A 163 6.30 -7.00 -9.49
CA ARG A 163 5.42 -7.85 -10.31
C ARG A 163 4.82 -7.10 -11.50
N PRO A 164 5.65 -6.51 -12.37
CA PRO A 164 5.17 -5.77 -13.53
C PRO A 164 4.29 -6.62 -14.47
N GLU A 165 4.44 -7.95 -14.47
CA GLU A 165 3.61 -8.88 -15.24
C GLU A 165 2.12 -8.88 -14.84
N ASP A 166 1.81 -8.51 -13.59
CA ASP A 166 0.43 -8.39 -13.10
C ASP A 166 -0.26 -7.11 -13.63
N LEU A 167 0.49 -6.11 -14.14
CA LEU A 167 -0.04 -4.80 -14.53
C LEU A 167 -1.12 -4.90 -15.59
N ALA A 168 -0.90 -5.67 -16.64
CA ALA A 168 -1.86 -5.81 -17.75
C ALA A 168 -3.20 -6.36 -17.24
N VAL A 169 -3.15 -7.46 -16.47
CA VAL A 169 -4.34 -8.11 -15.92
C VAL A 169 -5.07 -7.21 -14.93
N LEU A 170 -4.32 -6.48 -14.09
CA LEU A 170 -4.89 -5.55 -13.12
C LEU A 170 -5.56 -4.36 -13.82
N ALA A 171 -4.91 -3.79 -14.83
CA ALA A 171 -5.43 -2.66 -15.58
C ALA A 171 -6.70 -3.03 -16.35
N ASP A 172 -6.70 -4.18 -17.04
CA ASP A 172 -7.89 -4.69 -17.73
C ASP A 172 -9.05 -4.92 -16.75
N HIS A 173 -8.75 -5.46 -15.57
CA HIS A 173 -9.76 -5.65 -14.53
C HIS A 173 -10.35 -4.32 -14.05
N ILE A 174 -9.51 -3.30 -13.85
CA ILE A 174 -9.94 -1.95 -13.46
C ILE A 174 -10.79 -1.32 -14.57
N LEU A 175 -10.32 -1.35 -15.82
CA LEU A 175 -11.05 -0.81 -16.98
C LEU A 175 -12.42 -1.46 -17.15
N HIS A 176 -12.52 -2.78 -16.96
CA HIS A 176 -13.79 -3.49 -17.01
C HIS A 176 -14.77 -3.02 -15.92
N HIS A 177 -14.26 -2.68 -14.74
CA HIS A 177 -15.07 -2.15 -13.64
C HIS A 177 -15.46 -0.69 -13.79
N LEU A 178 -14.70 0.08 -14.58
CA LEU A 178 -14.96 1.48 -14.86
C LEU A 178 -15.79 1.69 -16.14
N ARG A 179 -16.09 0.62 -16.89
CA ARG A 179 -16.87 0.76 -18.12
C ARG A 179 -18.24 1.38 -17.81
N ILE A 180 -18.67 2.30 -18.66
CA ILE A 180 -20.02 2.83 -18.62
C ILE A 180 -20.96 1.78 -19.25
N PRO A 181 -22.09 1.42 -18.63
CA PRO A 181 -23.05 0.50 -19.23
C PRO A 181 -23.44 0.95 -20.64
N GLY A 182 -23.37 0.05 -21.62
CA GLY A 182 -23.65 0.35 -23.02
C GLY A 182 -22.45 0.83 -23.86
N THR A 183 -21.25 0.95 -23.27
CA THR A 183 -20.02 1.32 -23.99
C THR A 183 -19.02 0.16 -24.06
N ALA A 184 -18.19 0.18 -25.11
CA ALA A 184 -17.06 -0.74 -25.22
C ALA A 184 -16.05 -0.49 -24.09
N THR A 185 -15.49 -1.56 -23.53
CA THR A 185 -14.42 -1.44 -22.53
C THR A 185 -13.15 -0.99 -23.23
N ARG A 186 -12.56 0.13 -22.81
CA ARG A 186 -11.26 0.58 -23.33
C ARG A 186 -10.19 -0.46 -22.97
N THR A 187 -9.19 -0.60 -23.83
CA THR A 187 -8.02 -1.46 -23.63
C THR A 187 -6.75 -0.62 -23.60
N LEU A 188 -5.66 -1.12 -23.03
CA LEU A 188 -4.35 -0.45 -23.12
C LEU A 188 -3.66 -0.81 -24.44
N SER A 189 -3.01 0.16 -25.08
CA SER A 189 -2.05 -0.13 -26.15
C SER A 189 -0.77 -0.76 -25.56
N PRO A 190 0.00 -1.54 -26.35
CA PRO A 190 1.27 -2.10 -25.90
C PRO A 190 2.25 -1.03 -25.38
N GLU A 191 2.30 0.12 -26.04
CA GLU A 191 3.16 1.26 -25.67
C GLU A 191 2.70 1.89 -24.34
N ALA A 192 1.39 2.04 -24.15
CA ALA A 192 0.81 2.53 -22.91
C ALA A 192 1.17 1.61 -21.72
N LEU A 193 1.06 0.29 -21.93
CA LEU A 193 1.45 -0.69 -20.92
C LEU A 193 2.95 -0.62 -20.60
N ALA A 194 3.81 -0.45 -21.61
CA ALA A 194 5.25 -0.29 -21.40
C ALA A 194 5.56 0.92 -20.52
N HIS A 195 4.91 2.07 -20.76
CA HIS A 195 5.07 3.24 -19.89
C HIS A 195 4.57 3.00 -18.47
N LEU A 196 3.42 2.36 -18.29
CA LEU A 196 2.92 1.97 -16.96
C LEU A 196 3.90 1.04 -16.24
N ALA A 197 4.59 0.14 -16.95
CA ALA A 197 5.58 -0.77 -16.38
C ALA A 197 6.87 -0.07 -15.91
N THR A 198 7.23 1.08 -16.48
CA THR A 198 8.41 1.86 -16.04
C THR A 198 8.19 2.59 -14.72
N TYR A 199 6.94 2.81 -14.31
CA TYR A 199 6.62 3.57 -13.11
C TYR A 199 6.72 2.70 -11.84
N ARG A 200 7.21 3.29 -10.75
CA ARG A 200 7.49 2.56 -9.49
C ARG A 200 6.23 2.21 -8.68
N TRP A 201 5.10 2.83 -8.96
CA TRP A 201 3.83 2.63 -8.25
C TRP A 201 3.96 2.72 -6.71
N PRO A 202 4.43 3.86 -6.14
CA PRO A 202 4.50 4.03 -4.69
C PRO A 202 3.15 3.80 -3.98
N GLY A 203 2.04 4.11 -4.63
CA GLY A 203 0.68 3.83 -4.16
C GLY A 203 0.09 2.50 -4.63
N ASN A 204 0.91 1.60 -5.22
CA ASN A 204 0.52 0.27 -5.67
C ASN A 204 -0.76 0.28 -6.55
N VAL A 205 -1.61 -0.74 -6.42
CA VAL A 205 -2.86 -0.90 -7.16
C VAL A 205 -3.83 0.28 -6.96
N ARG A 206 -3.75 0.99 -5.82
CA ARG A 206 -4.61 2.16 -5.57
C ARG A 206 -4.25 3.32 -6.50
N GLU A 207 -2.96 3.58 -6.65
CA GLU A 207 -2.47 4.59 -7.58
C GLU A 207 -2.74 4.20 -9.03
N LEU A 208 -2.52 2.92 -9.39
CA LEU A 208 -2.88 2.40 -10.71
C LEU A 208 -4.36 2.65 -11.02
N ARG A 209 -5.25 2.33 -10.08
CA ARG A 209 -6.69 2.58 -10.22
C ARG A 209 -6.98 4.06 -10.46
N ASN A 210 -6.40 4.95 -9.66
CA ASN A 210 -6.62 6.40 -9.79
C ASN A 210 -6.12 6.94 -11.14
N VAL A 211 -4.96 6.48 -11.59
CA VAL A 211 -4.40 6.85 -12.90
C VAL A 211 -5.33 6.40 -14.02
N ILE A 212 -5.77 5.13 -14.00
CA ILE A 212 -6.69 4.60 -15.01
C ILE A 212 -8.04 5.32 -14.98
N GLU A 213 -8.61 5.57 -13.80
CA GLU A 213 -9.85 6.35 -13.65
C GLU A 213 -9.72 7.73 -14.28
N ARG A 214 -8.61 8.42 -14.01
CA ARG A 214 -8.37 9.75 -14.57
C ARG A 214 -8.20 9.72 -16.09
N ILE A 215 -7.54 8.71 -16.66
CA ILE A 215 -7.45 8.51 -18.11
C ILE A 215 -8.85 8.35 -18.73
N VAL A 216 -9.68 7.49 -18.14
CA VAL A 216 -11.05 7.24 -18.64
C VAL A 216 -11.93 8.50 -18.56
N LEU A 217 -11.77 9.32 -17.52
CA LEU A 217 -12.52 10.57 -17.36
C LEU A 217 -12.07 11.67 -18.31
N MET A 218 -10.76 11.78 -18.57
CA MET A 218 -10.20 12.84 -19.44
C MET A 218 -10.41 12.55 -20.92
N SER A 219 -10.48 11.27 -21.28
CA SER A 219 -10.65 10.82 -22.66
C SER A 219 -11.79 9.80 -22.75
N PRO A 220 -13.04 10.23 -22.94
CA PRO A 220 -14.17 9.33 -23.17
C PRO A 220 -14.14 8.65 -24.55
N ASN A 221 -13.06 8.82 -25.33
CA ASN A 221 -12.90 8.22 -26.65
C ASN A 221 -12.99 6.67 -26.58
N SER A 222 -13.66 6.07 -27.56
CA SER A 222 -13.92 4.63 -27.63
C SER A 222 -12.71 3.77 -28.06
N GLY A 223 -11.54 4.39 -28.26
CA GLY A 223 -10.33 3.70 -28.69
C GLY A 223 -9.44 3.19 -27.55
N PRO A 224 -8.37 2.44 -27.89
CA PRO A 224 -7.35 2.04 -26.92
C PRO A 224 -6.74 3.25 -26.21
N ILE A 225 -6.31 3.07 -24.97
CA ILE A 225 -5.53 4.04 -24.21
C ILE A 225 -4.12 4.07 -24.78
N THR A 226 -3.71 5.25 -25.19
CA THR A 226 -2.42 5.54 -25.82
C THR A 226 -1.34 5.88 -24.79
N SER A 227 -0.08 5.82 -25.22
CA SER A 227 1.07 6.24 -24.41
C SER A 227 0.98 7.71 -23.99
N GLU A 228 0.50 8.59 -24.87
CA GLU A 228 0.33 10.02 -24.60
C GLU A 228 -0.65 10.27 -23.44
N GLU A 229 -1.80 9.60 -23.45
CA GLU A 229 -2.80 9.69 -22.36
C GLU A 229 -2.21 9.22 -21.02
N VAL A 230 -1.41 8.15 -21.04
CA VAL A 230 -0.72 7.65 -19.84
C VAL A 230 0.29 8.69 -19.34
N LEU A 231 1.12 9.25 -20.22
CA LEU A 231 2.16 10.22 -19.85
C LEU A 231 1.59 11.54 -19.32
N GLN A 232 0.40 11.96 -19.78
CA GLN A 232 -0.30 13.15 -19.28
C GLN A 232 -0.85 12.98 -17.85
N VAL A 233 -1.21 11.75 -17.48
CA VAL A 233 -1.92 11.46 -16.23
C VAL A 233 -0.99 10.89 -15.16
N LEU A 234 0.04 10.17 -15.56
CA LEU A 234 1.07 9.68 -14.65
C LEU A 234 1.59 10.85 -13.83
N PRO A 235 1.64 10.72 -12.48
CA PRO A 235 2.33 11.71 -11.68
C PRO A 235 3.73 11.83 -12.24
N ARG A 236 4.10 13.02 -12.77
CA ARG A 236 5.51 13.39 -12.94
C ARG A 236 6.12 13.08 -11.59
N ALA A 237 7.01 12.10 -11.55
CA ALA A 237 7.56 11.58 -10.31
C ALA A 237 7.88 12.79 -9.42
N ALA A 238 7.12 12.96 -8.33
CA ALA A 238 7.53 13.83 -7.26
C ALA A 238 8.73 13.12 -6.66
N SER A 239 9.89 13.39 -7.25
CA SER A 239 11.20 12.94 -6.81
C SER A 239 11.28 11.42 -6.59
N ALA A 240 11.20 10.63 -7.66
CA ALA A 240 12.34 9.73 -7.83
C ALA A 240 13.49 10.71 -7.98
N SER A 241 14.35 10.80 -6.96
CA SER A 241 15.64 11.49 -7.01
C SER A 241 16.04 11.59 -8.46
N SER A 242 15.99 12.81 -9.01
CA SER A 242 16.56 13.06 -10.31
C SER A 242 17.91 12.32 -10.31
N PRO A 243 18.39 11.78 -11.44
CA PRO A 243 19.80 11.42 -11.55
C PRO A 243 20.72 12.63 -11.18
N ASP A 244 20.10 13.80 -11.04
CA ASP A 244 20.63 15.11 -10.66
C ASP A 244 20.30 15.57 -9.22
N ASP A 245 19.82 14.71 -8.31
CA ASP A 245 19.74 15.08 -6.89
C ASP A 245 21.15 15.06 -6.27
N ARG A 246 21.93 16.07 -6.66
CA ARG A 246 23.31 16.32 -6.25
C ARG A 246 23.40 17.01 -4.89
N SER A 247 22.29 17.12 -4.16
CA SER A 247 22.21 17.80 -2.86
C SER A 247 23.08 17.15 -1.77
N HIS A 248 23.48 15.89 -1.96
CA HIS A 248 24.35 15.14 -1.06
C HIS A 248 25.83 15.11 -1.49
N LEU A 249 26.17 15.67 -2.66
CA LEU A 249 27.56 15.68 -3.15
C LEU A 249 28.33 16.87 -2.56
N PRO A 250 29.62 16.70 -2.23
CA PRO A 250 30.47 17.83 -1.87
C PRO A 250 30.58 18.81 -3.04
N LEU A 251 30.71 20.10 -2.74
CA LEU A 251 30.75 21.18 -3.75
C LEU A 251 31.81 20.92 -4.83
N ASP A 252 32.97 20.36 -4.45
CA ASP A 252 34.05 20.02 -5.38
C ASP A 252 33.64 18.99 -6.44
N GLU A 253 32.74 18.06 -6.10
CA GLU A 253 32.27 17.02 -7.01
C GLU A 253 31.15 17.51 -7.92
N ILE A 254 30.26 18.37 -7.40
CA ILE A 254 29.26 19.08 -8.21
C ILE A 254 29.97 19.94 -9.26
N GLU A 255 31.02 20.65 -8.85
CA GLU A 255 31.82 21.48 -9.74
C GLU A 255 32.53 20.65 -10.82
N ARG A 256 33.15 19.52 -10.45
CA ARG A 256 33.79 18.60 -11.41
C ARG A 256 32.81 18.11 -12.48
N LEU A 257 31.65 17.61 -12.04
CA LEU A 257 30.62 17.10 -12.94
C LEU A 257 30.06 18.19 -13.86
N HIS A 258 29.87 19.40 -13.33
CA HIS A 258 29.41 20.53 -14.13
C HIS A 258 30.43 20.96 -15.19
N ILE A 259 31.72 21.02 -14.82
CA ILE A 259 32.81 21.33 -15.76
C ILE A 259 32.86 20.29 -16.89
N GLN A 260 32.73 19.01 -16.58
CA GLN A 260 32.74 17.92 -17.56
C GLN A 260 31.57 18.03 -18.55
N LEU A 261 30.35 18.27 -18.05
CA LEU A 261 29.16 18.50 -18.88
C LEU A 261 29.32 19.68 -19.85
N VAL A 262 29.89 20.79 -19.37
CA VAL A 262 30.12 21.98 -20.21
C VAL A 262 31.23 21.74 -21.24
N LEU A 263 32.24 20.93 -20.92
CA LEU A 263 33.27 20.50 -21.87
C LEU A 263 32.72 19.59 -22.98
N GLU A 264 31.88 18.61 -22.61
CA GLU A 264 31.25 17.70 -23.57
C GLU A 264 30.32 18.44 -24.53
N SER A 265 29.45 19.32 -23.99
CA SER A 265 28.57 20.19 -24.80
C SER A 265 29.34 21.22 -25.64
N SER A 266 30.56 21.58 -25.24
CA SER A 266 31.46 22.45 -26.01
C SER A 266 32.35 21.67 -26.98
N GLY A 267 32.17 20.35 -27.13
CA GLY A 267 32.95 19.49 -28.02
C GLY A 267 34.44 19.43 -27.66
N GLY A 268 34.78 19.56 -26.37
CA GLY A 268 36.17 19.58 -25.89
C GLY A 268 36.89 20.92 -26.03
N ASN A 269 36.23 21.97 -26.52
CA ASN A 269 36.83 23.30 -26.64
C ASN A 269 36.91 24.00 -25.27
N LYS A 270 38.11 23.99 -24.67
CA LYS A 270 38.40 24.56 -23.34
C LYS A 270 38.15 26.07 -23.26
N THR A 271 38.37 26.82 -24.35
CA THR A 271 38.14 28.27 -24.38
C THR A 271 36.64 28.59 -24.36
N LYS A 272 35.85 27.83 -25.12
CA LYS A 272 34.39 27.96 -25.15
C LYS A 272 33.77 27.53 -23.82
N ALA A 273 34.26 26.44 -23.24
CA ALA A 273 33.82 25.96 -21.93
C ALA A 273 34.09 26.99 -20.81
N ALA A 274 35.25 27.65 -20.81
CA ALA A 274 35.59 28.71 -19.85
C ALA A 274 34.64 29.91 -19.94
N GLN A 275 34.27 30.31 -21.16
CA GLN A 275 33.29 31.39 -21.39
C GLN A 275 31.89 31.01 -20.89
N THR A 276 31.44 29.78 -21.17
CA THR A 276 30.14 29.27 -20.70
C THR A 276 30.08 29.16 -19.18
N LEU A 277 31.17 28.70 -18.55
CA LEU A 277 31.30 28.62 -17.09
C LEU A 277 31.55 29.99 -16.42
N ARG A 278 31.81 31.04 -17.20
CA ARG A 278 32.18 32.39 -16.73
C ARG A 278 33.36 32.39 -15.77
N VAL A 279 34.38 31.60 -16.07
CA VAL A 279 35.64 31.53 -15.31
C VAL A 279 36.81 31.83 -16.23
N ASP A 280 37.90 32.37 -15.65
CA ASP A 280 39.14 32.55 -16.40
C ASP A 280 39.68 31.22 -16.94
N TYR A 281 40.25 31.27 -18.15
CA TYR A 281 40.83 30.10 -18.81
C TYR A 281 41.90 29.40 -17.95
N LYS A 282 42.71 30.18 -17.22
CA LYS A 282 43.72 29.66 -16.29
C LYS A 282 43.09 28.92 -15.10
N THR A 283 41.95 29.40 -14.61
CA THR A 283 41.19 28.79 -13.51
C THR A 283 40.57 27.46 -13.93
N LEU A 284 40.03 27.39 -15.16
CA LEU A 284 39.52 26.14 -15.74
C LEU A 284 40.64 25.09 -15.87
N LEU A 285 41.81 25.48 -16.39
CA LEU A 285 42.96 24.56 -16.52
C LEU A 285 43.47 24.05 -15.17
N ALA A 286 43.51 24.91 -14.14
CA ALA A 286 43.91 24.51 -12.79
C ALA A 286 42.92 23.51 -12.17
N LYS A 287 41.61 23.71 -12.38
CA LYS A 287 40.56 22.79 -11.93
C LYS A 287 40.63 21.44 -12.64
N LEU A 288 40.81 21.43 -13.97
CA LEU A 288 40.98 20.19 -14.73
C LEU A 288 42.19 19.39 -14.25
N LYS A 289 43.33 20.05 -14.01
CA LYS A 289 44.54 19.39 -13.48
C LYS A 289 44.34 18.85 -12.06
N LYS A 290 43.60 19.57 -11.20
CA LYS A 290 43.23 19.11 -9.85
C LYS A 290 42.40 17.82 -9.90
N TYR A 291 41.49 17.70 -10.87
CA TYR A 291 40.62 16.53 -11.01
C TYR A 291 41.24 15.37 -11.80
N GLU A 292 42.26 15.63 -12.64
CA GLU A 292 43.04 14.58 -13.32
C GLU A 292 44.08 13.92 -12.39
N GLY A 293 44.57 14.64 -11.37
CA GLY A 293 45.62 14.17 -10.45
C GLY A 293 45.13 13.58 -9.12
N GLY A 294 43.82 13.58 -8.86
CA GLY A 294 43.21 13.03 -7.65
C GLY A 294 42.24 11.90 -7.99
N GLY A 295 42.78 10.70 -8.22
CA GLY A 295 42.06 9.43 -8.21
C GLY A 295 42.26 8.72 -6.88
#